data_AF-A0A453KCF3-F1
#
_entry.id   AF-A0A453KCF3-F1
#
_cell.length_a   1.000
_cell.length_b   1.000
_cell.length_c   1.000
_cell.angle_alpha   90.00
_cell.angle_beta   90.00
_cell.angle_gamma   90.00
#
_symmetry.space_group_name_H-M   'P 1'
#
loop_
_entity.id
_entity.type
_entity.pdbx_description
1 polymer ?
#
loop_
_entity_poly.entity_id
_entity_poly.type
_entity_poly.pdbx_seq_one_letter_code
_entity_poly.pdbx_strand_id
1 'polypeptide(L)'
;QEVAAWHDLLDAVALHEPDLSQPHDRLSWCLEPSGCFSTKSLYRAIAPSPSPAVFEYIWTIRLPLKIRIFMWQWIRGRLPSGVEVIKRRGPGDGICP
;
A
#
# COMPACT_ATOMS: atom_id res chain seq x y z
N GLN A 1 -13.26 -9.36 35.33
CA GLN A 1 -14.12 -8.58 34.41
C GLN A 1 -14.08 -9.18 33.00
N GLU A 2 -12.89 -9.42 32.43
CA GLU A 2 -12.74 -10.08 31.13
C GLU A 2 -13.34 -11.50 31.09
N VAL A 3 -13.10 -12.31 32.12
CA VAL A 3 -13.65 -13.67 32.24
C VAL A 3 -15.18 -13.68 32.23
N ALA A 4 -15.84 -12.70 32.85
CA ALA A 4 -17.30 -12.62 32.86
C ALA A 4 -17.84 -12.28 31.45
N ALA A 5 -17.23 -11.31 30.78
CA ALA A 5 -17.57 -10.96 29.40
C ALA A 5 -17.37 -12.13 28.42
N TRP A 6 -16.35 -12.97 28.65
CA TRP A 6 -16.14 -14.20 27.88
C TRP A 6 -17.26 -15.23 28.08
N HIS A 7 -17.72 -15.43 29.32
CA HIS A 7 -18.84 -16.34 29.59
C HIS A 7 -20.16 -15.84 29.01
N ASP A 8 -20.46 -14.53 29.14
CA ASP A 8 -21.65 -13.92 28.53
C ASP A 8 -21.68 -14.10 27.00
N LEU A 9 -20.51 -14.00 26.35
CA LEU A 9 -20.38 -14.22 24.91
C LEU A 9 -20.62 -15.69 24.53
N LEU A 10 -20.05 -16.62 25.29
CA LEU A 10 -20.25 -18.06 25.08
C LEU A 10 -21.72 -18.45 25.25
N ASP A 11 -22.40 -17.91 26.26
CA ASP A 11 -23.84 -18.14 26.46
C ASP A 11 -24.66 -17.56 25.30
N ALA A 12 -24.33 -16.37 24.82
CA ALA A 12 -25.02 -15.75 23.67
C ALA A 12 -24.84 -16.55 22.36
N VAL A 13 -23.65 -17.08 22.12
CA VAL A 13 -23.34 -17.90 20.93
C VAL A 13 -23.98 -19.28 21.04
N ALA A 14 -23.97 -19.90 22.23
CA ALA A 14 -24.55 -21.22 22.47
C ALA A 14 -26.08 -21.25 22.29
N LEU A 15 -26.76 -20.11 22.44
CA LEU A 15 -28.20 -19.98 22.25
C LEU A 15 -28.64 -19.99 20.77
N HIS A 16 -27.72 -19.86 19.82
CA HIS A 16 -28.03 -19.87 18.39
C HIS A 16 -27.36 -21.07 17.73
N GLU A 17 -28.16 -22.08 17.35
CA GLU A 17 -27.66 -23.10 16.43
C GLU A 17 -27.19 -22.40 15.15
N PRO A 18 -25.95 -22.64 14.68
CA PRO A 18 -25.46 -21.99 13.47
C PRO A 18 -26.36 -22.43 12.32
N ASP A 19 -27.05 -21.46 11.73
CA ASP A 19 -27.89 -21.70 10.57
C ASP A 19 -26.99 -22.06 9.37
N LEU A 20 -26.79 -23.36 9.18
CA LEU A 20 -25.99 -23.93 8.09
C LEU A 20 -26.62 -23.71 6.71
N SER A 21 -27.84 -23.16 6.66
CA SER A 21 -28.50 -22.75 5.42
C SER A 21 -28.18 -21.31 5.01
N GLN A 22 -27.49 -20.55 5.87
CA GLN A 22 -27.04 -19.21 5.51
C GLN A 22 -26.04 -19.26 4.36
N PRO A 23 -26.17 -18.34 3.38
CA PRO A 23 -25.18 -18.22 2.32
C PRO A 23 -23.82 -17.90 2.94
N HIS A 24 -22.77 -18.56 2.43
CA HIS A 24 -21.40 -18.30 2.85
C HIS A 24 -21.08 -16.80 2.89
N ASP A 25 -20.29 -16.41 3.89
CA ASP A 25 -19.75 -15.06 3.99
C ASP A 25 -19.11 -14.64 2.67
N ARG A 26 -19.47 -13.43 2.22
CA ARG A 26 -18.94 -12.86 0.99
C ARG A 26 -18.06 -11.66 1.30
N LEU A 27 -16.83 -11.71 0.81
CA LEU A 27 -15.98 -10.54 0.77
C LEU A 27 -16.49 -9.57 -0.29
N SER A 28 -16.70 -8.32 0.10
CA SER A 28 -17.08 -7.24 -0.80
C SER A 28 -16.04 -6.12 -0.76
N TRP A 29 -15.82 -5.51 -1.91
CA TRP A 29 -14.89 -4.41 -2.05
C TRP A 29 -15.54 -3.08 -1.68
N CYS A 30 -15.23 -2.55 -0.50
CA CYS A 30 -15.89 -1.36 0.05
C CYS A 30 -15.55 -0.03 -0.65
N LEU A 31 -14.65 -0.03 -1.64
CA LEU A 31 -14.24 1.19 -2.36
C LEU A 31 -15.01 1.40 -3.67
N GLU A 32 -15.87 0.47 -4.07
CA GLU A 32 -16.70 0.57 -5.27
C GLU A 32 -18.15 0.15 -4.94
N PRO A 33 -19.18 0.88 -5.41
CA PRO A 33 -20.58 0.52 -5.15
C PRO A 33 -20.98 -0.87 -5.68
N SER A 34 -20.25 -1.39 -6.66
CA SER A 34 -20.46 -2.74 -7.20
C SER A 34 -20.02 -3.86 -6.26
N GLY A 35 -19.25 -3.54 -5.21
CA GLY A 35 -18.62 -4.54 -4.34
C GLY A 35 -17.50 -5.33 -5.03
N CYS A 36 -17.16 -5.01 -6.28
CA CYS A 36 -16.11 -5.68 -7.04
C CYS A 36 -14.75 -4.99 -6.88
N PHE A 37 -13.70 -5.80 -6.76
CA PHE A 37 -12.33 -5.30 -6.72
C PHE A 37 -11.97 -4.57 -8.01
N SER A 38 -11.27 -3.43 -7.88
CA SER A 38 -10.59 -2.79 -9.00
C SER A 38 -9.22 -2.28 -8.58
N THR A 39 -8.21 -2.49 -9.42
CA THR A 39 -6.86 -1.93 -9.19
C THR A 39 -6.92 -0.40 -9.04
N LYS A 40 -7.80 0.25 -9.80
CA LYS A 40 -7.99 1.71 -9.76
C LYS A 40 -8.42 2.20 -8.38
N SER A 41 -9.45 1.60 -7.78
CA SER A 41 -9.95 2.01 -6.46
C SER A 41 -8.96 1.68 -5.34
N LEU A 42 -8.30 0.52 -5.41
CA LEU A 42 -7.20 0.16 -4.50
C LEU A 42 -6.12 1.24 -4.51
N TYR A 43 -5.54 1.53 -5.68
CA TYR A 43 -4.44 2.49 -5.79
C TYR A 43 -4.85 3.90 -5.38
N ARG A 44 -6.09 4.31 -5.65
CA ARG A 44 -6.61 5.58 -5.16
C ARG A 44 -6.63 5.64 -3.62
N ALA A 45 -6.94 4.53 -2.94
CA ALA A 45 -7.00 4.48 -1.48
C ALA A 45 -5.60 4.38 -0.84
N ILE A 46 -4.69 3.57 -1.38
CA ILE A 46 -3.37 3.31 -0.76
C ILE A 46 -2.26 4.26 -1.25
N ALA A 47 -2.46 4.93 -2.38
CA ALA A 47 -1.52 5.88 -2.96
C ALA A 47 -2.26 7.18 -3.36
N PRO A 48 -2.84 7.91 -2.38
CA PRO A 48 -3.69 9.08 -2.64
C PRO A 48 -2.95 10.26 -3.26
N SER A 49 -1.61 10.27 -3.23
CA SER A 49 -0.82 11.35 -3.83
C SER A 49 -0.86 11.24 -5.35
N PRO A 50 -1.43 12.22 -6.09
CA PRO A 50 -1.12 12.35 -7.50
C PRO A 50 0.40 12.48 -7.65
N SER A 51 0.97 11.87 -8.68
CA SER A 51 2.36 12.13 -9.02
C SER A 51 2.53 13.65 -9.18
N PRO A 52 3.49 14.29 -8.50
CA PRO A 52 3.87 15.67 -8.77
C PRO A 52 3.90 15.92 -10.29
N ALA A 53 3.37 17.06 -10.74
CA ALA A 53 3.32 17.40 -12.18
C ALA A 53 4.69 17.26 -12.87
N VAL A 54 5.78 17.49 -12.11
CA VAL A 54 7.17 17.28 -12.55
C VAL A 54 7.43 15.86 -13.08
N PHE A 55 6.78 14.84 -12.54
CA PHE A 55 6.90 13.47 -13.02
C PHE A 55 6.24 13.26 -14.39
N GLU A 56 5.15 13.95 -14.71
CA GLU A 56 4.58 13.87 -16.05
C GLU A 56 5.57 14.40 -17.09
N TYR A 57 6.22 15.53 -16.81
CA TYR A 57 7.24 16.10 -17.69
C TYR A 57 8.42 15.14 -17.93
N ILE A 58 8.90 14.44 -16.90
CA ILE A 58 9.99 13.45 -17.06
C ILE A 58 9.63 12.36 -18.08
N TRP A 59 8.37 11.96 -18.15
CA TRP A 59 7.94 10.89 -19.05
C TRP A 59 7.56 11.38 -20.44
N THR A 60 7.20 12.66 -20.60
CA THR A 60 6.85 13.25 -21.91
C THR A 60 8.06 13.75 -22.71
N ILE A 61 9.15 14.16 -22.06
CA ILE A 61 10.36 14.62 -22.74
C ILE A 61 11.04 13.50 -23.55
N ARG A 62 11.62 13.86 -24.70
CA ARG A 62 12.38 12.95 -25.58
C ARG A 62 13.80 12.69 -25.06
N LEU A 63 13.92 12.07 -23.90
CA LEU A 63 15.20 11.60 -23.35
C LEU A 63 15.32 10.08 -23.38
N PRO A 64 16.54 9.51 -23.40
CA PRO A 64 16.75 8.10 -23.11
C PRO A 64 16.16 7.70 -21.77
N LEU A 65 15.63 6.47 -21.69
CA LEU A 65 14.96 5.95 -20.48
C LEU A 65 15.84 6.03 -19.23
N LYS A 66 17.15 5.77 -19.37
CA LYS A 66 18.13 5.84 -18.27
C LYS A 66 18.13 7.22 -17.60
N ILE A 67 18.02 8.30 -18.36
CA ILE A 67 18.01 9.67 -17.84
C ILE A 67 16.69 9.97 -17.14
N ARG A 68 15.55 9.52 -17.71
CA ARG A 68 14.23 9.68 -17.08
C ARG A 68 14.16 8.98 -15.72
N ILE A 69 14.68 7.75 -15.64
CA ILE A 69 14.76 7.00 -14.38
C ILE A 69 15.64 7.73 -13.36
N PHE A 70 16.80 8.23 -13.78
CA PHE A 70 17.69 9.01 -12.91
C PHE A 70 17.00 10.26 -12.34
N MET A 71 16.36 11.06 -13.19
CA MET A 71 15.60 12.26 -12.76
C MET A 71 14.48 11.90 -11.80
N TRP A 72 13.72 10.83 -12.09
CA TRP A 72 12.66 10.34 -11.20
C TRP A 72 13.20 9.93 -9.81
N GLN A 73 14.33 9.23 -9.75
CA GLN A 73 14.98 8.87 -8.48
C GLN A 73 15.47 10.11 -7.71
N TRP A 74 16.07 11.06 -8.43
CA TRP A 74 16.59 12.30 -7.84
C TRP A 74 15.49 13.15 -7.21
N ILE A 75 14.39 13.40 -7.91
CA ILE A 75 13.26 14.20 -7.40
C ILE A 75 12.59 13.53 -6.21
N ARG A 76 12.57 12.19 -6.14
CA ARG A 76 12.05 11.44 -4.99
C ARG A 76 13.00 11.41 -3.79
N GLY A 77 14.20 11.99 -3.89
CA GLY A 77 15.24 11.85 -2.87
C GLY A 77 15.67 10.40 -2.67
N ARG A 78 15.61 9.58 -3.73
CA ARG A 78 15.95 8.15 -3.71
C ARG A 78 17.12 7.83 -4.61
N LEU A 79 17.94 8.81 -4.95
CA LEU A 79 19.16 8.58 -5.69
C LEU A 79 20.12 7.78 -4.79
N PRO A 80 20.64 6.62 -5.25
CA PRO A 80 21.61 5.84 -4.49
C PRO A 80 22.98 6.55 -4.53
N SER A 81 23.16 7.57 -3.70
CA SER A 81 24.47 8.17 -3.44
C SER A 81 25.18 7.43 -2.31
N GLY A 82 26.51 7.51 -2.23
CA GLY A 82 27.27 6.90 -1.13
C GLY A 82 26.74 7.31 0.25
N VAL A 83 26.35 8.58 0.41
CA VAL A 83 25.75 9.11 1.64
C VAL A 83 24.40 8.44 1.94
N GLU A 84 23.54 8.24 0.95
CA GLU A 84 22.24 7.58 1.13
C GLU A 84 22.37 6.07 1.40
N VAL A 85 23.40 5.43 0.84
CA VAL A 85 23.75 4.04 1.13
C VAL A 85 24.16 3.90 2.60
N ILE A 86 25.02 4.79 3.11
CA ILE A 86 25.41 4.82 4.53
C ILE A 86 24.20 5.05 5.44
N LYS A 87 23.34 6.03 5.13
CA LYS A 87 22.13 6.30 5.94
C LYS A 87 21.25 5.06 6.12
N ARG A 88 21.25 4.15 5.14
CA ARG A 88 20.48 2.89 5.16
C ARG A 88 21.27 1.67 5.64
N ARG A 89 22.44 1.89 6.26
CA ARG A 89 23.36 0.84 6.73
C ARG A 89 23.86 -0.09 5.61
N GLY A 90 23.93 0.43 4.39
CA GLY A 90 24.56 -0.25 3.27
C GLY A 90 26.09 -0.14 3.30
N PRO A 91 26.79 -0.95 2.49
CA PRO A 91 28.26 -0.94 2.43
C PRO A 91 28.79 0.34 1.77
N GLY A 92 29.90 0.89 2.30
CA GLY A 92 30.60 2.05 1.73
C GLY A 92 31.12 3.03 2.79
N ASP A 93 31.98 3.94 2.37
CA ASP A 93 32.57 5.02 3.18
C ASP A 93 31.84 6.37 2.99
N GLY A 94 30.77 6.38 2.18
CA GLY A 94 29.95 7.56 1.91
C GLY A 94 30.42 8.35 0.70
N ILE A 95 31.55 7.94 0.11
CA ILE A 95 32.14 8.52 -1.07
C ILE A 95 31.67 7.71 -2.28
N CYS A 96 31.13 8.38 -3.29
CA CYS A 96 30.93 7.74 -4.60
C CYS A 96 32.30 7.62 -5.29
N PRO A 97 32.66 6.46 -5.87
CA PRO A 97 33.83 6.35 -6.74
C PRO A 97 33.82 7.37 -7.88
#